data_AF-A0AA39M6S3-F1
#
_entry.id   AF-A0AA39M6S3-F1
#
_cell.length_a   1.000
_cell.length_b   1.000
_cell.length_c   1.000
_cell.angle_alpha   90.00
_cell.angle_beta   90.00
_cell.angle_gamma   90.00
#
_symmetry.space_group_name_H-M   'P 1'
#
loop_
_entity.id
_entity.type
_entity.pdbx_description
1 polymer ?
#
loop_
_entity_poly.entity_id
_entity_poly.type
_entity_poly.pdbx_seq_one_letter_code
_entity_poly.pdbx_strand_id
1 'polypeptide(L)'
;MTTCEEKDIPKKTELPPKGRELTPGEKRWCLCYLAFYYIGAAIYIYYVVLSPTAGFAVSNNLELLSFLNEYDEKFGNHFDYELSRWFASQIKIMSNAEKSQELLGLLDDHRAQMESIAGITSEQLDDFREKQSYALLSTAVLNNATEDEVGKLVEIYMRTMTFIRARKLQNFTATLLVHPWKTSFPEFDNIMTSTDRRVLDVINSHDVPDSLKSIAKKFWKSYSPMHIPGIKESCLVYRSGSQTLDYEEILDRLRISIMVQLTDCVPPGEKEFMFDVNKQAIRKCREQKA
;
A
#
# COMPACT_ATOMS: atom_id res chain seq x y z
N MET A 1 -21.02 -18.99 69.76
CA MET A 1 -20.97 -17.51 69.86
C MET A 1 -20.24 -16.98 68.64
N THR A 2 -20.64 -15.79 68.17
CA THR A 2 -20.31 -15.07 66.91
C THR A 2 -20.80 -15.75 65.61
N THR A 3 -22.06 -15.56 65.21
CA THR A 3 -22.66 -14.48 64.36
C THR A 3 -22.14 -14.45 62.93
N CYS A 4 -22.97 -14.95 62.01
CA CYS A 4 -22.85 -14.79 60.56
C CYS A 4 -23.48 -13.45 60.16
N GLU A 5 -22.72 -12.57 59.50
CA GLU A 5 -23.26 -11.43 58.77
C GLU A 5 -23.77 -11.89 57.40
N GLU A 6 -25.06 -11.74 57.22
CA GLU A 6 -25.82 -11.96 55.99
C GLU A 6 -25.56 -10.80 55.03
N LYS A 7 -24.86 -11.05 53.91
CA LYS A 7 -24.68 -10.07 52.85
C LYS A 7 -25.93 -10.04 51.97
N ASP A 8 -26.62 -8.90 52.01
CA ASP A 8 -27.77 -8.57 51.18
C ASP A 8 -27.49 -8.76 49.69
N ILE A 9 -28.38 -9.54 49.06
CA ILE A 9 -28.48 -9.74 47.62
C ILE A 9 -29.13 -8.47 47.02
N PRO A 10 -28.53 -7.81 46.00
CA PRO A 10 -29.16 -6.66 45.38
C PRO A 10 -30.48 -7.03 44.70
N LYS A 11 -31.51 -6.26 45.03
CA LYS A 11 -32.87 -6.34 44.50
C LYS A 11 -32.90 -6.40 42.97
N LYS A 12 -33.82 -7.21 42.45
CA LYS A 12 -34.28 -7.28 41.05
C LYS A 12 -34.32 -5.88 40.40
N THR A 13 -33.62 -5.76 39.28
CA THR A 13 -33.75 -4.62 38.36
C THR A 13 -35.13 -4.67 37.73
N GLU A 14 -36.01 -3.74 38.12
CA GLU A 14 -37.30 -3.54 37.48
C GLU A 14 -37.09 -3.07 36.04
N LEU A 15 -37.81 -3.69 35.09
CA LEU A 15 -37.90 -3.23 33.71
C LEU A 15 -38.45 -1.80 33.68
N PRO A 16 -37.92 -0.91 32.82
CA PRO A 16 -38.37 0.47 32.77
C PRO A 16 -39.86 0.56 32.40
N PRO A 17 -40.61 1.48 33.02
CA PRO A 17 -42.04 1.62 32.78
C PRO A 17 -42.31 2.03 31.32
N LYS A 18 -43.35 1.44 30.74
CA LYS A 18 -43.86 1.79 29.41
C LYS A 18 -44.16 3.29 29.33
N GLY A 19 -43.52 3.96 28.38
CA GLY A 19 -44.05 5.13 27.69
C GLY A 19 -44.34 6.34 28.55
N ARG A 20 -43.30 6.95 29.13
CA ARG A 20 -43.41 8.36 29.54
C ARG A 20 -43.42 9.21 28.28
N GLU A 21 -44.50 9.97 28.05
CA GLU A 21 -44.50 10.99 26.99
C GLU A 21 -43.46 12.05 27.34
N LEU A 22 -42.49 12.22 26.42
CA LEU A 22 -41.48 13.28 26.53
C LEU A 22 -42.17 14.64 26.57
N THR A 23 -41.82 15.45 27.56
CA THR A 23 -42.28 16.84 27.64
C THR A 23 -41.82 17.62 26.41
N PRO A 24 -42.50 18.71 26.03
CA PRO A 24 -42.10 19.53 24.88
C PRO A 24 -40.63 20.01 24.97
N GLY A 25 -40.12 20.24 26.18
CA GLY A 25 -38.71 20.56 26.42
C GLY A 25 -37.76 19.40 26.11
N GLU A 26 -38.06 18.19 26.59
CA GLU A 26 -37.24 17.00 26.34
C GLU A 26 -37.25 16.59 24.85
N LYS A 27 -38.39 16.72 24.17
CA LYS A 27 -38.48 16.50 22.70
C LYS A 27 -37.56 17.45 21.94
N ARG A 28 -37.49 18.72 22.36
CA ARG A 28 -36.62 19.73 21.74
C ARG A 28 -35.14 19.40 21.95
N TRP A 29 -34.76 18.94 23.14
CA TRP A 29 -33.39 18.49 23.42
C TRP A 29 -32.99 17.24 22.62
N CYS A 30 -33.87 16.25 22.51
CA CYS A 30 -33.62 15.06 21.69
C CYS A 30 -33.45 15.41 20.21
N LEU A 31 -34.27 16.31 19.67
CA LEU A 31 -34.16 16.77 18.28
C LEU A 31 -32.86 17.54 18.04
N CYS A 32 -32.44 18.41 18.98
CA CYS A 32 -31.15 19.08 18.89
C CYS A 32 -29.99 18.09 18.93
N TYR A 33 -30.02 17.11 19.84
CA TYR A 33 -28.95 16.12 19.97
C TYR A 33 -28.84 15.24 18.72
N LEU A 34 -29.96 14.80 18.17
CA LEU A 34 -29.99 14.09 16.88
C LEU A 34 -29.44 14.98 15.75
N ALA A 35 -29.85 16.25 15.67
CA ALA A 35 -29.33 17.16 14.66
C ALA A 35 -27.81 17.35 14.79
N PHE A 36 -27.27 17.53 16.00
CA PHE A 36 -25.82 17.61 16.22
C PHE A 36 -25.11 16.30 15.88
N TYR A 37 -25.70 15.15 16.18
CA TYR A 37 -25.15 13.85 15.81
C TYR A 37 -25.12 13.67 14.28
N TYR A 38 -26.20 14.02 13.58
CA TYR A 38 -26.26 13.94 12.12
C TYR A 38 -25.35 14.95 11.43
N ILE A 39 -25.28 16.19 11.93
CA ILE A 39 -24.37 17.22 11.41
C ILE A 39 -22.92 16.80 11.69
N GLY A 40 -22.62 16.32 12.90
CA GLY A 40 -21.29 15.82 13.26
C GLY A 40 -20.87 14.61 12.44
N ALA A 41 -21.77 13.66 12.21
CA ALA A 41 -21.53 12.50 11.35
C ALA A 41 -21.38 12.91 9.88
N ALA A 42 -22.17 13.86 9.39
CA ALA A 42 -22.05 14.38 8.03
C ALA A 42 -20.75 15.18 7.84
N ILE A 43 -20.33 15.97 8.83
CA ILE A 43 -19.04 16.66 8.85
C ILE A 43 -17.90 15.64 8.93
N TYR A 44 -18.02 14.58 9.73
CA TYR A 44 -17.03 13.51 9.81
C TYR A 44 -16.91 12.75 8.49
N ILE A 45 -18.02 12.37 7.87
CA ILE A 45 -18.02 11.75 6.53
C ILE A 45 -17.43 12.75 5.52
N TYR A 46 -17.83 14.02 5.56
CA TYR A 46 -17.29 15.02 4.66
C TYR A 46 -15.79 15.24 4.87
N TYR A 47 -15.27 15.35 6.09
CA TYR A 47 -13.85 15.64 6.34
C TYR A 47 -12.93 14.42 6.29
N VAL A 48 -13.42 13.25 6.70
CA VAL A 48 -12.60 12.03 6.78
C VAL A 48 -12.74 11.19 5.53
N VAL A 49 -13.92 11.17 4.90
CA VAL A 49 -14.18 10.35 3.71
C VAL A 49 -14.10 11.15 2.42
N LEU A 50 -14.63 12.39 2.39
CA LEU A 50 -14.76 13.17 1.14
C LEU A 50 -13.72 14.30 0.97
N SER A 51 -13.25 14.93 2.04
CA SER A 51 -12.34 16.09 2.01
C SER A 51 -10.91 15.75 1.60
N PRO A 52 -10.37 14.53 1.78
CA PRO A 52 -9.12 14.15 1.14
C PRO A 52 -9.25 14.05 -0.39
N THR A 53 -10.49 14.04 -0.92
CA THR A 53 -10.78 13.89 -2.36
C THR A 53 -11.32 15.17 -3.01
N ALA A 54 -11.84 16.13 -2.24
CA ALA A 54 -12.51 17.33 -2.75
C ALA A 54 -11.57 18.36 -3.43
N GLY A 55 -10.25 18.16 -3.37
CA GLY A 55 -9.26 19.06 -3.97
C GLY A 55 -8.66 18.62 -5.30
N PHE A 56 -8.92 17.40 -5.77
CA PHE A 56 -8.32 16.88 -6.99
C PHE A 56 -9.39 16.35 -7.94
N ALA A 57 -9.57 17.02 -9.08
CA ALA A 57 -10.37 16.51 -10.18
C ALA A 57 -9.92 15.08 -10.53
N VAL A 58 -10.88 14.19 -10.84
CA VAL A 58 -10.66 12.76 -11.13
C VAL A 58 -9.57 12.52 -12.19
N SER A 59 -9.41 13.43 -13.16
CA SER A 59 -8.33 13.39 -14.16
C SER A 59 -6.94 13.58 -13.55
N ASN A 60 -6.80 14.42 -12.53
CA ASN A 60 -5.52 14.72 -11.89
C ASN A 60 -5.02 13.53 -11.06
N ASN A 61 -5.92 12.78 -10.43
CA ASN A 61 -5.54 11.62 -9.62
C ASN A 61 -5.09 10.43 -10.48
N LEU A 62 -5.75 10.21 -11.61
CA LEU A 62 -5.37 9.15 -12.56
C LEU A 62 -3.97 9.39 -13.14
N GLU A 63 -3.72 10.62 -13.62
CA GLU A 63 -2.41 11.03 -14.14
C GLU A 63 -1.34 10.94 -13.05
N LEU A 64 -1.64 11.42 -11.83
CA LEU A 64 -0.72 11.35 -10.70
C LEU A 64 -0.35 9.91 -10.33
N LEU A 65 -1.33 9.01 -10.18
CA LEU A 65 -1.06 7.62 -9.83
C LEU A 65 -0.25 6.90 -10.91
N SER A 66 -0.57 7.16 -12.18
CA SER A 66 0.19 6.60 -13.31
C SER A 66 1.63 7.08 -13.30
N PHE A 67 1.84 8.38 -13.07
CA PHE A 67 3.18 8.97 -12.95
C PHE A 67 3.95 8.40 -11.75
N LEU A 68 3.32 8.27 -10.58
CA LEU A 68 3.95 7.68 -9.39
C LEU A 68 4.32 6.20 -9.62
N ASN A 69 3.49 5.44 -10.33
CA ASN A 69 3.80 4.05 -10.70
C ASN A 69 4.99 3.97 -11.65
N GLU A 70 5.04 4.82 -12.69
CA GLU A 70 6.20 4.90 -13.60
C GLU A 70 7.47 5.32 -12.86
N TYR A 71 7.33 6.24 -11.90
CA TYR A 71 8.43 6.70 -11.06
C TYR A 71 8.98 5.57 -10.17
N ASP A 72 8.11 4.79 -9.53
CA ASP A 72 8.51 3.59 -8.77
C ASP A 72 9.16 2.52 -9.66
N GLU A 73 8.68 2.32 -10.89
CA GLU A 73 9.23 1.34 -11.82
C GLU A 73 10.70 1.65 -12.14
N LYS A 74 10.97 2.90 -12.53
CA LYS A 74 12.33 3.38 -12.80
C LYS A 74 13.22 3.34 -11.55
N PHE A 75 12.67 3.67 -10.38
CA PHE A 75 13.40 3.54 -9.13
C PHE A 75 13.72 2.08 -8.79
N GLY A 76 12.80 1.16 -9.02
CA GLY A 76 13.02 -0.29 -8.86
C GLY A 76 14.21 -0.78 -9.69
N ASN A 77 14.27 -0.39 -10.96
CA ASN A 77 15.40 -0.70 -11.82
C ASN A 77 16.73 -0.09 -11.33
N HIS A 78 16.69 1.13 -10.79
CA HIS A 78 17.88 1.76 -10.22
C HIS A 78 18.34 1.08 -8.92
N PHE A 79 17.41 0.69 -8.05
CA PHE A 79 17.67 -0.06 -6.84
C PHE A 79 18.34 -1.41 -7.14
N ASP A 80 17.83 -2.13 -8.15
CA ASP A 80 18.42 -3.39 -8.60
C ASP A 80 19.82 -3.19 -9.19
N TYR A 81 20.05 -2.09 -9.89
CA TYR A 81 21.38 -1.73 -10.40
C TYR A 81 22.39 -1.53 -9.26
N GLU A 82 22.00 -0.80 -8.21
CA GLU A 82 22.86 -0.58 -7.04
C GLU A 82 23.18 -1.89 -6.32
N LEU A 83 22.18 -2.76 -6.11
CA LEU A 83 22.39 -4.11 -5.59
C LEU A 83 23.33 -4.94 -6.45
N SER A 84 23.06 -5.03 -7.75
CA SER A 84 23.87 -5.81 -8.69
C SER A 84 25.30 -5.29 -8.77
N ARG A 85 25.49 -3.97 -8.79
CA ARG A 85 26.82 -3.35 -8.78
C ARG A 85 27.62 -3.75 -7.55
N TRP A 86 27.01 -3.84 -6.38
CA TRP A 86 27.74 -4.24 -5.17
C TRP A 86 28.02 -5.73 -5.04
N PHE A 87 27.26 -6.58 -5.74
CA PHE A 87 27.56 -8.02 -5.82
C PHE A 87 28.59 -8.28 -6.92
N ALA A 88 28.56 -7.52 -8.01
CA ALA A 88 29.51 -7.63 -9.13
C ALA A 88 30.86 -6.95 -8.86
N SER A 89 30.89 -5.87 -8.07
CA SER A 89 32.09 -5.06 -7.91
C SER A 89 33.03 -5.60 -6.84
N GLN A 90 34.29 -5.79 -7.24
CA GLN A 90 35.46 -5.78 -6.36
C GLN A 90 35.85 -4.34 -5.93
N ILE A 91 34.98 -3.35 -6.18
CA ILE A 91 35.31 -1.93 -6.09
C ILE A 91 34.76 -1.39 -4.77
N LYS A 92 35.70 -1.07 -3.88
CA LYS A 92 35.51 -0.61 -2.50
C LYS A 92 35.01 -1.73 -1.58
N ILE A 93 35.85 -2.11 -0.61
CA ILE A 93 35.48 -3.02 0.49
C ILE A 93 34.49 -2.26 1.36
N MET A 94 33.23 -2.18 0.93
CA MET A 94 32.12 -1.67 1.73
C MET A 94 31.56 -2.81 2.55
N SER A 95 31.46 -2.57 3.86
CA SER A 95 30.73 -3.45 4.75
C SER A 95 29.26 -3.51 4.34
N ASN A 96 28.58 -4.60 4.69
CA ASN A 96 27.14 -4.70 4.46
C ASN A 96 26.34 -3.60 5.19
N ALA A 97 26.87 -3.07 6.30
CA ALA A 97 26.27 -1.95 7.00
C ALA A 97 26.30 -0.66 6.16
N GLU A 98 27.43 -0.37 5.51
CA GLU A 98 27.54 0.79 4.61
C GLU A 98 26.65 0.63 3.38
N LYS A 99 26.62 -0.57 2.77
CA LYS A 99 25.71 -0.87 1.64
C LYS A 99 24.24 -0.69 2.03
N SER A 100 23.87 -1.19 3.21
CA SER A 100 22.52 -1.03 3.76
C SER A 100 22.17 0.45 3.95
N GLN A 101 23.07 1.23 4.54
CA GLN A 101 22.87 2.66 4.77
C GLN A 101 22.70 3.43 3.44
N GLU A 102 23.46 3.07 2.41
CA GLU A 102 23.32 3.68 1.08
C GLU A 102 21.96 3.36 0.45
N LEU A 103 21.48 2.11 0.52
CA LEU A 103 20.12 1.76 0.04
C LEU A 103 19.03 2.48 0.82
N LEU A 104 19.16 2.55 2.15
CA LEU A 104 18.19 3.25 2.98
C LEU A 104 18.15 4.74 2.63
N GLY A 105 19.31 5.36 2.38
CA GLY A 105 19.38 6.73 1.87
C GLY A 105 18.68 6.90 0.52
N LEU A 106 18.90 5.99 -0.44
CA LEU A 106 18.20 6.01 -1.72
C LEU A 106 16.69 5.85 -1.58
N LEU A 107 16.23 5.00 -0.66
CA LEU A 107 14.82 4.80 -0.37
C LEU A 107 14.19 6.04 0.28
N ASP A 108 14.92 6.71 1.17
CA ASP A 108 14.50 7.96 1.80
C ASP A 108 14.38 9.10 0.77
N ASP A 109 15.37 9.24 -0.11
CA ASP A 109 15.36 10.24 -1.19
C ASP A 109 14.22 9.99 -2.19
N HIS A 110 14.00 8.73 -2.58
CA HIS A 110 12.89 8.33 -3.45
C HIS A 110 11.54 8.67 -2.83
N ARG A 111 11.36 8.32 -1.56
CA ARG A 111 10.16 8.62 -0.79
C ARG A 111 9.91 10.13 -0.69
N ALA A 112 10.92 10.91 -0.33
CA ALA A 112 10.80 12.37 -0.23
C ALA A 112 10.40 13.00 -1.58
N GLN A 113 10.91 12.48 -2.70
CA GLN A 113 10.51 12.94 -4.03
C GLN A 113 9.05 12.59 -4.35
N MET A 114 8.61 11.36 -4.06
CA MET A 114 7.21 10.98 -4.26
C MET A 114 6.24 11.80 -3.40
N GLU A 115 6.60 12.08 -2.15
CA GLU A 115 5.85 12.98 -1.27
C GLU A 115 5.73 14.37 -1.87
N SER A 116 6.84 14.92 -2.38
CA SER A 116 6.85 16.21 -3.05
C SER A 116 5.99 16.21 -4.32
N ILE A 117 5.99 15.12 -5.09
CA ILE A 117 5.17 14.96 -6.30
C ILE A 117 3.68 14.88 -5.93
N ALA A 118 3.34 14.09 -4.92
CA ALA A 118 1.97 13.85 -4.47
C ALA A 118 1.42 15.00 -3.61
N GLY A 119 2.27 15.88 -3.09
CA GLY A 119 1.88 16.99 -2.21
C GLY A 119 1.39 16.53 -0.84
N ILE A 120 1.89 15.39 -0.34
CA ILE A 120 1.50 14.77 0.94
C ILE A 120 2.73 14.41 1.77
N THR A 121 2.54 14.04 3.04
CA THR A 121 3.63 13.65 3.95
C THR A 121 3.82 12.13 4.06
N SER A 122 5.05 11.73 4.37
CA SER A 122 5.60 10.37 4.52
C SER A 122 4.69 9.27 5.03
N GLU A 123 4.06 9.45 6.19
CA GLU A 123 3.33 8.37 6.86
C GLU A 123 2.06 7.94 6.11
N GLN A 124 1.64 8.72 5.11
CA GLN A 124 0.37 8.53 4.42
C GLN A 124 0.55 8.16 2.95
N LEU A 125 1.77 8.11 2.38
CA LEU A 125 1.94 7.93 0.93
C LEU A 125 1.35 6.62 0.41
N ASP A 126 1.66 5.49 1.04
CA ASP A 126 1.13 4.17 0.65
C ASP A 126 -0.40 4.12 0.79
N ASP A 127 -0.91 4.58 1.93
CA ASP A 127 -2.32 4.60 2.26
C ASP A 127 -3.11 5.53 1.31
N PHE A 128 -2.57 6.71 1.02
CA PHE A 128 -3.11 7.65 0.04
C PHE A 128 -3.20 7.00 -1.33
N ARG A 129 -2.11 6.45 -1.85
CA ARG A 129 -2.09 5.90 -3.21
C ARG A 129 -3.08 4.77 -3.37
N GLU A 130 -3.13 3.88 -2.39
CA GLU A 130 -4.11 2.81 -2.40
C GLU A 130 -5.54 3.33 -2.34
N LYS A 131 -5.86 4.20 -1.38
CA LYS A 131 -7.21 4.78 -1.24
C LYS A 131 -7.63 5.52 -2.49
N GLN A 132 -6.74 6.28 -3.11
CA GLN A 132 -7.02 7.01 -4.35
C GLN A 132 -7.24 6.04 -5.52
N SER A 133 -6.38 5.03 -5.70
CA SER A 133 -6.54 4.06 -6.78
C SER A 133 -7.83 3.25 -6.66
N TYR A 134 -8.22 2.88 -5.44
CA TYR A 134 -9.51 2.22 -5.19
C TYR A 134 -10.69 3.17 -5.38
N ALA A 135 -10.61 4.41 -4.88
CA ALA A 135 -11.68 5.40 -5.03
C ALA A 135 -11.96 5.74 -6.51
N LEU A 136 -10.93 5.80 -7.35
CA LEU A 136 -11.10 5.95 -8.81
C LEU A 136 -11.89 4.78 -9.39
N LEU A 137 -11.52 3.55 -9.04
CA LEU A 137 -12.22 2.34 -9.48
C LEU A 137 -13.69 2.36 -9.04
N SER A 138 -13.97 2.51 -7.75
CA SER A 138 -15.34 2.49 -7.24
C SER A 138 -16.18 3.64 -7.82
N THR A 139 -15.61 4.82 -8.02
CA THR A 139 -16.31 5.96 -8.64
C THR A 139 -16.65 5.69 -10.10
N ALA A 140 -15.75 5.08 -10.87
CA ALA A 140 -16.02 4.71 -12.26
C ALA A 140 -17.18 3.69 -12.36
N VAL A 141 -17.20 2.70 -11.46
CA VAL A 141 -18.29 1.72 -11.38
C VAL A 141 -19.61 2.39 -11.03
N LEU A 142 -19.64 3.25 -10.00
CA LEU A 142 -20.84 4.00 -9.60
C LEU A 142 -21.39 4.87 -10.73
N ASN A 143 -20.52 5.40 -11.59
CA ASN A 143 -20.89 6.23 -12.73
C ASN A 143 -21.19 5.41 -14.00
N ASN A 144 -21.27 4.09 -13.92
CA ASN A 144 -21.49 3.18 -15.05
C ASN A 144 -20.47 3.37 -16.19
N ALA A 145 -19.20 3.53 -15.83
CA ALA A 145 -18.10 3.55 -16.79
C ALA A 145 -18.07 2.26 -17.62
N THR A 146 -17.48 2.35 -18.80
CA THR A 146 -17.31 1.21 -19.70
C THR A 146 -16.38 0.16 -19.08
N GLU A 147 -16.53 -1.09 -19.53
CA GLU A 147 -15.67 -2.19 -19.06
C GLU A 147 -14.18 -1.94 -19.34
N ASP A 148 -13.85 -1.27 -20.45
CA ASP A 148 -12.46 -0.88 -20.77
C ASP A 148 -11.90 0.14 -19.76
N GLU A 149 -12.69 1.14 -19.39
CA GLU A 149 -12.31 2.13 -18.38
C GLU A 149 -12.11 1.48 -17.00
N VAL A 150 -13.03 0.59 -16.60
CA VAL A 150 -12.90 -0.17 -15.36
C VAL A 150 -11.66 -1.07 -15.42
N GLY A 151 -11.40 -1.74 -16.54
CA GLY A 151 -10.21 -2.57 -16.75
C GLY A 151 -8.91 -1.80 -16.53
N LYS A 152 -8.81 -0.58 -17.08
CA LYS A 152 -7.64 0.30 -16.86
C LYS A 152 -7.46 0.68 -15.39
N LEU A 153 -8.53 0.98 -14.68
CA LEU A 153 -8.47 1.35 -13.26
C LEU A 153 -8.10 0.17 -12.37
N VAL A 154 -8.58 -1.03 -12.71
CA VAL A 154 -8.16 -2.28 -12.06
C VAL A 154 -6.66 -2.52 -12.26
N GLU A 155 -6.15 -2.30 -13.48
CA GLU A 155 -4.70 -2.37 -13.74
C GLU A 155 -3.92 -1.37 -12.90
N ILE A 156 -4.35 -0.10 -12.83
CA ILE A 156 -3.69 0.94 -12.04
C ILE A 156 -3.69 0.58 -10.55
N TYR A 157 -4.79 0.06 -10.01
CA TYR A 157 -4.84 -0.43 -8.64
C TYR A 157 -3.80 -1.53 -8.41
N MET A 158 -3.75 -2.55 -9.28
CA MET A 158 -2.77 -3.64 -9.16
C MET A 158 -1.32 -3.17 -9.29
N ARG A 159 -1.01 -2.24 -10.20
CA ARG A 159 0.33 -1.63 -10.31
C ARG A 159 0.69 -0.86 -9.04
N THR A 160 -0.24 -0.06 -8.53
CA THR A 160 -0.06 0.70 -7.28
C THR A 160 0.28 -0.23 -6.11
N MET A 161 -0.49 -1.32 -5.95
CA MET A 161 -0.25 -2.32 -4.91
C MET A 161 1.08 -3.07 -5.10
N THR A 162 1.47 -3.33 -6.35
CA THR A 162 2.78 -3.93 -6.68
C THR A 162 3.91 -3.06 -6.16
N PHE A 163 3.88 -1.75 -6.44
CA PHE A 163 4.96 -0.84 -6.03
C PHE A 163 4.94 -0.50 -4.54
N ILE A 164 3.77 -0.47 -3.89
CA ILE A 164 3.68 -0.43 -2.42
C ILE A 164 4.40 -1.65 -1.82
N ARG A 165 4.17 -2.86 -2.36
CA ARG A 165 4.89 -4.05 -1.92
C ARG A 165 6.38 -3.99 -2.22
N ALA A 166 6.75 -3.57 -3.42
CA ALA A 166 8.15 -3.47 -3.84
C ALA A 166 8.95 -2.58 -2.88
N ARG A 167 8.43 -1.42 -2.48
CA ARG A 167 9.10 -0.56 -1.48
C ARG A 167 9.33 -1.22 -0.13
N LYS A 168 8.31 -1.92 0.38
CA LYS A 168 8.45 -2.67 1.64
C LYS A 168 9.52 -3.75 1.52
N LEU A 169 9.58 -4.43 0.37
CA LEU A 169 10.62 -5.41 0.07
C LEU A 169 12.01 -4.80 -0.14
N GLN A 170 12.11 -3.60 -0.72
CA GLN A 170 13.38 -2.88 -0.85
C GLN A 170 13.94 -2.50 0.52
N ASN A 171 13.09 -1.98 1.41
CA ASN A 171 13.47 -1.69 2.79
C ASN A 171 13.87 -2.96 3.58
N PHE A 172 13.10 -4.04 3.39
CA PHE A 172 13.44 -5.36 3.93
C PHE A 172 14.80 -5.84 3.43
N THR A 173 15.07 -5.70 2.12
CA THR A 173 16.33 -6.12 1.48
C THR A 173 17.52 -5.30 2.00
N ALA A 174 17.35 -4.00 2.17
CA ALA A 174 18.37 -3.15 2.78
C ALA A 174 18.70 -3.59 4.21
N THR A 175 17.69 -3.94 5.02
CA THR A 175 17.88 -4.47 6.37
C THR A 175 18.53 -5.86 6.36
N LEU A 176 18.15 -6.70 5.40
CA LEU A 176 18.67 -8.05 5.21
C LEU A 176 20.18 -8.05 4.93
N LEU A 177 20.72 -7.02 4.27
CA LEU A 177 22.17 -6.88 4.08
C LEU A 177 22.95 -6.91 5.41
N VAL A 178 22.49 -6.17 6.42
CA VAL A 178 23.18 -6.03 7.72
C VAL A 178 23.10 -7.32 8.52
N HIS A 179 21.92 -7.95 8.52
CA HIS A 179 21.64 -9.10 9.37
C HIS A 179 20.84 -10.19 8.63
N PRO A 180 21.44 -10.93 7.68
CA PRO A 180 20.74 -11.93 6.85
C PRO A 180 19.95 -12.98 7.65
N TRP A 181 20.43 -13.28 8.85
CA TRP A 181 19.89 -14.30 9.76
C TRP A 181 18.87 -13.78 10.76
N LYS A 182 18.84 -12.46 11.02
CA LYS A 182 17.91 -11.87 12.01
C LYS A 182 16.58 -11.51 11.37
N THR A 183 16.56 -11.20 10.08
CA THR A 183 15.32 -10.87 9.39
C THR A 183 14.43 -12.10 9.29
N SER A 184 13.19 -11.97 9.72
CA SER A 184 12.30 -13.12 9.95
C SER A 184 11.47 -13.46 8.71
N PHE A 185 11.23 -14.76 8.49
CA PHE A 185 10.27 -15.20 7.47
C PHE A 185 8.86 -14.61 7.68
N PRO A 186 8.31 -14.53 8.91
CA PRO A 186 7.01 -13.89 9.15
C PRO A 186 6.91 -12.44 8.66
N GLU A 187 7.99 -11.66 8.75
CA GLU A 187 8.01 -10.28 8.24
C GLU A 187 7.93 -10.26 6.70
N PHE A 188 8.75 -11.09 6.04
CA PHE A 188 8.74 -11.25 4.59
C PHE A 188 7.37 -11.74 4.07
N ASP A 189 6.86 -12.81 4.67
CA ASP A 189 5.57 -13.40 4.34
C ASP A 189 4.42 -12.40 4.55
N ASN A 190 4.46 -11.60 5.63
CA ASN A 190 3.46 -10.57 5.85
C ASN A 190 3.51 -9.48 4.76
N ILE A 191 4.69 -9.05 4.31
CA ILE A 191 4.81 -8.09 3.20
C ILE A 191 4.20 -8.66 1.92
N MET A 192 4.48 -9.93 1.60
CA MET A 192 3.99 -10.58 0.39
C MET A 192 2.48 -10.82 0.45
N THR A 193 2.00 -11.50 1.50
CA THR A 193 0.62 -11.98 1.61
C THR A 193 -0.38 -10.86 1.91
N SER A 194 0.03 -9.79 2.60
CA SER A 194 -0.87 -8.67 2.89
C SER A 194 -1.29 -7.94 1.61
N THR A 195 -0.35 -7.72 0.68
CA THR A 195 -0.65 -7.12 -0.63
C THR A 195 -1.46 -8.07 -1.49
N ASP A 196 -1.09 -9.35 -1.57
CA ASP A 196 -1.84 -10.35 -2.34
C ASP A 196 -3.31 -10.39 -1.93
N ARG A 197 -3.56 -10.40 -0.61
CA ARG A 197 -4.92 -10.42 -0.06
C ARG A 197 -5.71 -9.20 -0.52
N ARG A 198 -5.16 -8.00 -0.38
CA ARG A 198 -5.84 -6.74 -0.74
C ARG A 198 -6.17 -6.68 -2.23
N VAL A 199 -5.24 -7.12 -3.08
CA VAL A 199 -5.49 -7.21 -4.53
C VAL A 199 -6.59 -8.22 -4.85
N LEU A 200 -6.55 -9.40 -4.24
CA LEU A 200 -7.58 -10.41 -4.44
C LEU A 200 -8.94 -9.97 -3.91
N ASP A 201 -8.99 -9.23 -2.80
CA ASP A 201 -10.23 -8.66 -2.26
C ASP A 201 -10.86 -7.68 -3.25
N VAL A 202 -10.07 -6.77 -3.85
CA VAL A 202 -10.58 -5.85 -4.89
C VAL A 202 -11.01 -6.60 -6.14
N ILE A 203 -10.22 -7.56 -6.63
CA ILE A 203 -10.58 -8.35 -7.82
C ILE A 203 -11.89 -9.14 -7.59
N ASN A 204 -12.11 -9.67 -6.39
CA ASN A 204 -13.31 -10.45 -6.09
C ASN A 204 -14.49 -9.57 -5.63
N SER A 205 -14.31 -8.26 -5.45
CA SER A 205 -15.36 -7.33 -5.06
C SER A 205 -16.44 -7.16 -6.15
N HIS A 206 -17.50 -6.43 -5.80
CA HIS A 206 -18.55 -6.03 -6.74
C HIS A 206 -18.11 -4.90 -7.69
N ASP A 207 -17.01 -4.20 -7.37
CA ASP A 207 -16.48 -3.11 -8.20
C ASP A 207 -15.76 -3.63 -9.46
N VAL A 208 -15.45 -4.93 -9.51
CA VAL A 208 -14.83 -5.54 -10.69
C VAL A 208 -15.86 -6.44 -11.40
N PRO A 209 -16.27 -6.11 -12.63
CA PRO A 209 -17.15 -6.95 -13.45
C PRO A 209 -16.64 -8.39 -13.56
N ASP A 210 -17.54 -9.37 -13.55
CA ASP A 210 -17.19 -10.79 -13.59
C ASP A 210 -16.36 -11.17 -14.84
N SER A 211 -16.61 -10.50 -15.97
CA SER A 211 -15.85 -10.62 -17.22
C SER A 211 -14.38 -10.23 -17.06
N LEU A 212 -14.06 -9.26 -16.19
CA LEU A 212 -12.71 -8.79 -15.93
C LEU A 212 -11.98 -9.60 -14.86
N LYS A 213 -12.68 -10.30 -13.96
CA LYS A 213 -12.06 -11.00 -12.81
C LYS A 213 -10.98 -12.00 -13.25
N SER A 214 -11.24 -12.77 -14.31
CA SER A 214 -10.27 -13.74 -14.82
C SER A 214 -9.02 -13.04 -15.42
N ILE A 215 -9.23 -11.96 -16.15
CA ILE A 215 -8.17 -11.15 -16.77
C ILE A 215 -7.31 -10.49 -15.68
N ALA A 216 -7.94 -9.89 -14.67
CA ALA A 216 -7.25 -9.26 -13.55
C ALA A 216 -6.44 -10.29 -12.73
N LYS A 217 -7.00 -11.47 -12.44
CA LYS A 217 -6.25 -12.57 -11.77
C LYS A 217 -5.03 -13.00 -12.59
N LYS A 218 -5.18 -13.11 -13.91
CA LYS A 218 -4.08 -13.49 -14.80
C LYS A 218 -3.00 -12.41 -14.82
N PHE A 219 -3.40 -11.14 -14.97
CA PHE A 219 -2.49 -10.00 -14.92
C PHE A 219 -1.72 -9.96 -13.60
N TRP A 220 -2.41 -10.05 -12.46
CA TRP A 220 -1.76 -10.06 -11.14
C TRP A 220 -0.71 -11.17 -11.05
N LYS A 221 -1.08 -12.39 -11.44
CA LYS A 221 -0.17 -13.55 -11.40
C LYS A 221 1.07 -13.39 -12.28
N SER A 222 1.00 -12.65 -13.39
CA SER A 222 2.16 -12.42 -14.26
C SER A 222 2.96 -11.18 -13.85
N TYR A 223 2.28 -10.09 -13.50
CA TYR A 223 2.91 -8.80 -13.26
C TYR A 223 3.59 -8.73 -11.90
N SER A 224 2.91 -9.23 -10.87
CA SER A 224 3.35 -9.14 -9.49
C SER A 224 4.72 -9.80 -9.25
N PRO A 225 4.99 -11.04 -9.72
CA PRO A 225 6.28 -11.69 -9.52
C PRO A 225 7.46 -10.97 -10.20
N MET A 226 7.23 -10.32 -11.35
CA MET A 226 8.28 -9.62 -12.11
C MET A 226 8.82 -8.36 -11.41
N HIS A 227 8.15 -7.90 -10.37
CA HIS A 227 8.49 -6.67 -9.63
C HIS A 227 8.87 -6.96 -8.17
N ILE A 228 9.42 -8.15 -7.90
CA ILE A 228 10.05 -8.44 -6.61
C ILE A 228 11.49 -7.91 -6.67
N PRO A 229 11.83 -6.87 -5.89
CA PRO A 229 13.15 -6.23 -5.97
C PRO A 229 14.26 -7.21 -5.55
N GLY A 230 15.42 -7.10 -6.19
CA GLY A 230 16.61 -7.88 -5.86
C GLY A 230 16.58 -9.34 -6.30
N ILE A 231 15.53 -9.81 -6.99
CA ILE A 231 15.46 -11.18 -7.51
C ILE A 231 14.93 -11.23 -8.95
N LYS A 232 15.65 -11.92 -9.84
CA LYS A 232 15.20 -12.17 -11.23
C LYS A 232 14.01 -13.12 -11.26
N GLU A 233 13.13 -12.94 -12.23
CA GLU A 233 12.01 -13.86 -12.49
C GLU A 233 12.47 -15.31 -12.65
N SER A 234 13.60 -15.54 -13.34
CA SER A 234 14.18 -16.88 -13.54
C SER A 234 14.65 -17.56 -12.24
N CYS A 235 14.78 -16.80 -11.15
CA CYS A 235 15.18 -17.29 -9.84
C CYS A 235 14.01 -17.45 -8.86
N LEU A 236 12.78 -17.11 -9.28
CA LEU A 236 11.59 -17.35 -8.48
C LEU A 236 11.27 -18.84 -8.42
N VAL A 237 10.84 -19.29 -7.25
CA VAL A 237 10.43 -20.67 -7.02
C VAL A 237 8.94 -20.74 -6.82
N TYR A 238 8.32 -21.69 -7.51
CA TYR A 238 6.91 -22.00 -7.39
C TYR A 238 6.76 -23.32 -6.64
N ARG A 239 5.72 -23.42 -5.80
CA ARG A 239 5.42 -24.67 -5.10
C ARG A 239 5.08 -25.76 -6.11
N SER A 240 5.49 -26.99 -5.81
CA SER A 240 5.29 -28.14 -6.68
C SER A 240 3.82 -28.31 -7.08
N GLY A 241 3.55 -28.31 -8.39
CA GLY A 241 2.20 -28.46 -8.93
C GLY A 241 1.27 -27.25 -8.78
N SER A 242 1.79 -26.08 -8.35
CA SER A 242 1.01 -24.85 -8.25
C SER A 242 1.64 -23.69 -9.02
N GLN A 243 0.86 -22.63 -9.24
CA GLN A 243 1.34 -21.32 -9.72
C GLN A 243 1.58 -20.34 -8.57
N THR A 244 1.70 -20.83 -7.34
CA THR A 244 1.94 -19.97 -6.17
C THR A 244 3.42 -19.96 -5.87
N LEU A 245 3.96 -18.76 -5.69
CA LEU A 245 5.34 -18.57 -5.26
C LEU A 245 5.59 -19.22 -3.89
N ASP A 246 6.79 -19.75 -3.73
CA ASP A 246 7.28 -20.24 -2.46
C ASP A 246 8.10 -19.15 -1.75
N TYR A 247 7.43 -18.39 -0.88
CA TYR A 247 8.03 -17.23 -0.22
C TYR A 247 9.19 -17.59 0.70
N GLU A 248 9.20 -18.79 1.27
CA GLU A 248 10.29 -19.25 2.16
C GLU A 248 11.56 -19.48 1.34
N GLU A 249 11.44 -20.23 0.25
CA GLU A 249 12.54 -20.49 -0.68
C GLU A 249 13.03 -19.21 -1.38
N ILE A 250 12.14 -18.27 -1.71
CA ILE A 250 12.52 -16.96 -2.25
C ILE A 250 13.36 -16.16 -1.23
N LEU A 251 12.95 -16.14 0.03
CA LEU A 251 13.71 -15.47 1.09
C LEU A 251 15.09 -16.12 1.27
N ASP A 252 15.16 -17.44 1.23
CA ASP A 252 16.44 -18.14 1.35
C ASP A 252 17.36 -17.87 0.15
N ARG A 253 16.82 -17.74 -1.06
CA ARG A 253 17.59 -17.31 -2.25
C ARG A 253 18.10 -15.88 -2.11
N LEU A 254 17.31 -14.96 -1.57
CA LEU A 254 17.74 -13.60 -1.28
C LEU A 254 18.88 -13.60 -0.25
N ARG A 255 18.75 -14.36 0.85
CA ARG A 255 19.79 -14.52 1.86
C ARG A 255 21.09 -15.07 1.28
N ILE A 256 21.00 -16.16 0.52
CA ILE A 256 22.15 -16.78 -0.13
C ILE A 256 22.81 -15.78 -1.06
N SER A 257 22.04 -15.13 -1.96
CA SER A 257 22.57 -14.15 -2.91
C SER A 257 23.33 -13.02 -2.22
N ILE A 258 22.82 -12.52 -1.08
CA ILE A 258 23.50 -11.51 -0.25
C ILE A 258 24.78 -12.06 0.39
N MET A 259 24.71 -13.26 0.98
CA MET A 259 25.83 -13.83 1.74
C MET A 259 27.01 -14.23 0.86
N VAL A 260 26.73 -14.84 -0.28
CA VAL A 260 27.76 -15.31 -1.22
C VAL A 260 27.98 -14.35 -2.40
N GLN A 261 27.31 -13.20 -2.40
CA GLN A 261 27.43 -12.14 -3.41
C GLN A 261 27.20 -12.65 -4.84
N LEU A 262 26.19 -13.51 -5.01
CA LEU A 262 25.85 -14.06 -6.32
C LEU A 262 24.99 -13.08 -7.12
N THR A 263 25.48 -12.68 -8.28
CA THR A 263 24.79 -11.80 -9.23
C THR A 263 23.82 -12.54 -10.14
N ASP A 264 23.88 -13.89 -10.19
CA ASP A 264 23.06 -14.69 -11.10
C ASP A 264 21.57 -14.47 -10.89
N CYS A 265 21.15 -14.27 -9.64
CA CYS A 265 19.77 -14.01 -9.27
C CYS A 265 19.42 -12.55 -9.03
N VAL A 266 20.37 -11.62 -9.09
CA VAL A 266 20.08 -10.19 -8.90
C VAL A 266 19.89 -9.51 -10.26
N PRO A 267 18.75 -8.84 -10.52
CA PRO A 267 18.53 -8.15 -11.78
C PRO A 267 19.64 -7.11 -12.04
N PRO A 268 20.11 -6.93 -13.28
CA PRO A 268 21.20 -6.00 -13.57
C PRO A 268 20.82 -4.53 -13.34
N GLY A 269 19.52 -4.23 -13.38
CA GLY A 269 18.96 -2.89 -13.25
C GLY A 269 19.43 -1.91 -14.32
N GLU A 270 19.11 -0.63 -14.11
CA GLU A 270 19.56 0.47 -14.97
C GLU A 270 20.24 1.58 -14.15
N LYS A 271 21.38 2.06 -14.63
CA LYS A 271 22.19 3.07 -13.93
C LYS A 271 21.52 4.45 -13.91
N GLU A 272 20.88 4.83 -15.00
CA GLU A 272 20.35 6.18 -15.16
C GLU A 272 18.99 6.33 -14.47
N PHE A 273 19.02 6.99 -13.31
CA PHE A 273 17.85 7.54 -12.68
C PHE A 273 17.76 9.04 -13.01
N MET A 274 17.20 9.37 -14.18
CA MET A 274 16.88 10.75 -14.52
C MET A 274 15.40 10.92 -14.76
N PHE A 275 14.68 11.37 -13.73
CA PHE A 275 13.48 12.15 -13.97
C PHE A 275 13.86 13.62 -14.14
N ASP A 276 13.57 14.21 -15.29
CA ASP A 276 13.60 15.65 -15.47
C ASP A 276 12.37 16.26 -14.74
N VAL A 277 12.36 16.15 -13.40
CA VAL A 277 11.30 16.65 -12.50
C VAL A 277 11.05 18.16 -12.75
N ASN A 278 12.05 18.84 -13.30
CA ASN A 278 12.04 20.28 -13.56
C ASN A 278 11.21 20.75 -14.76
N LYS A 279 10.77 19.89 -15.69
CA LYS A 279 10.08 20.40 -16.90
C LYS A 279 8.57 20.17 -16.99
N GLN A 280 8.00 19.16 -16.32
CA GLN A 280 6.57 18.85 -16.51
C GLN A 280 5.72 18.82 -15.23
N ALA A 281 6.22 18.28 -14.12
CA ALA A 281 5.42 18.15 -12.88
C ALA A 281 5.35 19.47 -12.08
N ILE A 282 6.48 20.14 -11.88
CA ILE A 282 6.53 21.41 -11.10
C ILE A 282 5.80 22.54 -11.84
N ARG A 283 5.79 22.53 -13.18
CA ARG A 283 5.12 23.55 -13.99
C ARG A 283 3.59 23.44 -13.91
N LYS A 284 3.04 22.22 -14.04
CA LYS A 284 1.60 21.97 -13.92
C LYS A 284 1.06 22.17 -12.50
N CYS A 285 1.81 21.83 -11.45
CA CYS A 285 1.37 22.03 -10.07
C CYS A 285 1.47 23.49 -9.59
N ARG A 286 2.39 24.30 -10.13
CA ARG A 286 2.50 25.73 -9.80
C ARG A 286 1.50 26.61 -10.57
N GLU A 287 1.17 26.25 -11.81
CA GLU A 287 0.17 26.97 -12.62
C GLU A 287 -1.28 26.78 -12.10
N GLN A 288 -1.53 25.82 -11.20
CA GLN A 288 -2.83 25.60 -10.57
C GLN A 288 -2.99 26.28 -9.19
N LYS A 289 -1.93 26.89 -8.65
CA LYS A 289 -1.95 27.64 -7.39
C LYS A 289 -1.86 29.16 -7.57
N ALA A 290 -1.78 29.64 -8.82
CA ALA A 290 -1.81 31.05 -9.20
C ALA A 290 -3.15 31.40 -9.85
#